data_AF-A0A2E0V6N9-F1
#
_entry.id   AF-A0A2E0V6N9-F1
#
_cell.length_a   1.000
_cell.length_b   1.000
_cell.length_c   1.000
_cell.angle_alpha   90.00
_cell.angle_beta   90.00
_cell.angle_gamma   90.00
#
_symmetry.space_group_name_H-M   'P 1'
#
loop_
_entity.id
_entity.type
_entity.pdbx_description
1 polymer ?
#
loop_
_entity_poly.entity_id
_entity_poly.type
_entity_poly.pdbx_seq_one_letter_code
_entity_poly.pdbx_strand_id
1 'polypeptide(L)'
;MKVRVFSQGFLICVVIWVLVLAAQGYFRSLRSTAENLGKVVENEEFADWSRGKGEPTGENREVRERRIREVVSLLVEQEFNPDAKMRLSELRDEFYSRLSPGEREEFVALLLEGLDSYIVLFDALPGDRRRKLIRRSVKAAKEELPPDLLSSYELLDAEEEQEKIGEMGWRAAMKGKSPDQVMEYLQLIEIAGELIQRMRIPKWEGSSRDKES
;
A
#
# COMPACT_ATOMS: atom_id res chain seq x y z
N MET A 1 13.69 35.47 37.38
CA MET A 1 14.00 35.00 36.01
C MET A 1 14.21 33.49 35.86
N LYS A 2 14.57 32.70 36.90
CA LYS A 2 14.81 31.25 36.78
C LYS A 2 13.56 30.38 36.59
N VAL A 3 12.41 30.76 37.15
CA VAL A 3 11.17 29.94 37.12
C VAL A 3 10.53 29.85 35.72
N ARG A 4 10.64 30.91 34.90
CA ARG A 4 10.10 30.94 33.53
C ARG A 4 10.83 29.99 32.57
N VAL A 5 12.14 29.79 32.76
CA VAL A 5 12.95 28.92 31.89
C VAL A 5 12.68 27.45 32.21
N PHE A 6 12.56 27.10 33.49
CA PHE A 6 12.16 25.75 33.91
C PHE A 6 10.72 25.40 33.49
N SER A 7 9.78 26.35 33.57
CA SER A 7 8.41 26.11 33.11
C SER A 7 8.32 25.94 31.59
N GLN A 8 9.11 26.68 30.81
CA GLN A 8 9.18 26.50 29.35
C GLN A 8 9.82 25.18 28.95
N GLY A 9 10.90 24.76 29.63
CA GLY A 9 11.54 23.46 29.39
C GLY A 9 10.61 22.28 29.69
N PHE A 10 9.88 22.35 30.81
CA PHE A 10 8.89 21.32 31.16
C PHE A 10 7.74 21.25 30.14
N LEU A 11 7.28 22.40 29.65
CA LEU A 11 6.19 22.47 28.68
C LEU A 11 6.60 21.87 27.33
N ILE A 12 7.84 22.10 26.88
CA ILE A 12 8.39 21.47 25.68
C ILE A 12 8.48 19.94 25.86
N CYS A 13 8.96 19.47 27.02
CA CYS A 13 9.02 18.03 27.31
C CYS A 13 7.62 17.38 27.30
N VAL A 14 6.60 18.04 27.86
CA VAL A 14 5.21 17.56 27.84
C VAL A 14 4.67 17.50 26.41
N VAL A 15 4.92 18.52 25.58
CA VAL A 15 4.49 18.54 24.17
C VAL A 15 5.15 17.41 23.38
N ILE A 16 6.45 17.19 23.56
CA ILE A 16 7.16 16.08 22.92
C ILE A 16 6.58 14.74 23.38
N TRP A 17 6.29 14.58 24.68
CA TRP A 17 5.69 13.36 25.21
C TRP A 17 4.28 13.09 24.67
N VAL A 18 3.46 14.14 24.52
CA VAL A 18 2.14 14.02 23.89
C VAL A 18 2.27 13.64 22.42
N LEU A 19 3.24 14.19 21.69
CA LEU A 19 3.52 13.80 20.30
C LEU A 19 4.01 12.36 20.20
N VAL A 20 4.87 11.92 21.12
CA VAL A 20 5.33 10.52 21.19
C VAL A 20 4.17 9.59 21.50
N LEU A 21 3.28 9.94 22.43
CA LEU A 21 2.09 9.15 22.75
C LEU A 21 1.08 9.14 21.61
N ALA A 22 0.91 10.25 20.89
CA ALA A 22 0.06 10.33 19.70
C ALA A 22 0.64 9.47 18.57
N ALA A 23 1.95 9.51 18.34
CA ALA A 23 2.64 8.65 17.40
C ALA A 23 2.54 7.18 17.82
N GLN A 24 2.79 6.84 19.08
CA GLN A 24 2.63 5.48 19.60
C GLN A 24 1.19 4.99 19.52
N GLY A 25 0.19 5.84 19.78
CA GLY A 25 -1.22 5.52 19.61
C GLY A 25 -1.59 5.27 18.15
N TYR A 26 -1.05 6.08 17.23
CA TYR A 26 -1.18 5.88 15.78
C TYR A 26 -0.56 4.56 15.35
N PHE A 27 0.70 4.28 15.72
CA PHE A 27 1.37 3.00 15.42
C PHE A 27 0.67 1.79 16.06
N ARG A 28 0.11 1.95 17.27
CA ARG A 28 -0.65 0.88 17.94
C ARG A 28 -2.01 0.64 17.26
N SER A 29 -2.66 1.69 16.75
CA SER A 29 -3.84 1.57 15.91
C SER A 29 -3.52 0.81 14.63
N LEU A 30 -2.44 1.17 13.93
CA LEU A 30 -1.98 0.45 12.72
C LEU A 30 -1.70 -1.04 13.00
N ARG A 31 -1.02 -1.35 14.11
CA ARG A 31 -0.74 -2.73 14.53
C ARG A 31 -2.02 -3.50 14.85
N SER A 32 -2.99 -2.85 15.50
CA SER A 32 -4.33 -3.43 15.74
C SER A 32 -5.07 -3.68 14.44
N THR A 33 -4.91 -2.85 13.41
CA THR A 33 -5.55 -3.00 12.11
C THR A 33 -4.97 -4.19 11.32
N ALA A 34 -3.66 -4.41 11.37
CA ALA A 34 -3.03 -5.60 10.78
C ALA A 34 -3.46 -6.90 11.49
N GLU A 35 -3.53 -6.88 12.83
CA GLU A 35 -4.06 -8.01 13.61
C GLU A 35 -5.57 -8.23 13.37
N ASN A 36 -6.34 -7.15 13.15
CA ASN A 36 -7.76 -7.24 12.79
C ASN A 36 -7.94 -7.78 11.37
N LEU A 37 -7.09 -7.41 10.41
CA LEU A 37 -7.12 -7.99 9.07
C LEU A 37 -6.75 -9.48 9.11
N GLY A 38 -5.73 -9.85 9.89
CA GLY A 38 -5.41 -11.24 10.17
C GLY A 38 -6.62 -11.99 10.72
N LYS A 39 -7.32 -11.44 11.72
CA LYS A 39 -8.57 -12.04 12.23
C LYS A 39 -9.69 -12.09 11.18
N VAL A 40 -9.84 -11.08 10.34
CA VAL A 40 -10.88 -11.06 9.30
C VAL A 40 -10.60 -12.16 8.26
N VAL A 41 -9.36 -12.34 7.83
CA VAL A 41 -8.95 -13.30 6.79
C VAL A 41 -8.71 -14.72 7.34
N GLU A 42 -8.19 -14.86 8.56
CA GLU A 42 -7.87 -16.13 9.23
C GLU A 42 -9.00 -16.69 10.11
N ASN A 43 -10.02 -15.90 10.47
CA ASN A 43 -11.20 -16.49 11.10
C ASN A 43 -11.74 -17.57 10.16
N GLU A 44 -12.03 -18.75 10.73
CA GLU A 44 -12.43 -20.01 10.10
C GLU A 44 -13.71 -19.94 9.21
N GLU A 45 -14.19 -18.73 8.87
CA GLU A 45 -15.40 -18.43 8.10
C GLU A 45 -15.15 -17.91 6.68
N PHE A 46 -13.90 -17.76 6.22
CA PHE A 46 -13.67 -17.47 4.79
C PHE A 46 -13.87 -18.71 3.93
N ALA A 47 -15.13 -18.96 3.58
CA ALA A 47 -15.48 -19.94 2.58
C ALA A 47 -14.77 -19.60 1.25
N ASP A 48 -14.13 -20.61 0.66
CA ASP A 48 -13.54 -20.50 -0.67
C ASP A 48 -14.66 -20.33 -1.71
N TRP A 49 -14.79 -19.12 -2.25
CA TRP A 49 -15.79 -18.76 -3.26
C TRP A 49 -15.25 -18.90 -4.69
N SER A 50 -13.96 -19.20 -4.86
CA SER A 50 -13.32 -19.36 -6.16
C SER A 50 -13.96 -20.47 -7.01
N ARG A 51 -14.57 -21.46 -6.35
CA ARG A 51 -15.25 -22.61 -6.98
C ARG A 51 -16.78 -22.51 -7.00
N GLY A 52 -17.35 -21.39 -6.56
CA GLY A 52 -18.80 -21.19 -6.54
C GLY A 52 -19.41 -21.36 -7.94
N LYS A 53 -20.54 -22.07 -8.04
CA LYS A 53 -21.30 -22.17 -9.30
C LYS A 53 -22.06 -20.86 -9.55
N GLY A 54 -21.34 -19.86 -10.05
CA GLY A 54 -21.88 -18.55 -10.41
C GLY A 54 -21.80 -17.50 -9.30
N GLU A 55 -22.07 -16.26 -9.68
CA GLU A 55 -22.04 -15.09 -8.80
C GLU A 55 -23.05 -15.23 -7.65
N PRO A 56 -22.72 -14.75 -6.43
CA PRO A 56 -23.65 -14.75 -5.30
C PRO A 56 -24.89 -13.91 -5.62
N THR A 57 -26.04 -14.28 -5.05
CA THR A 57 -27.32 -13.55 -5.22
C THR A 57 -27.99 -13.28 -3.87
N GLY A 58 -28.83 -12.24 -3.84
CA GLY A 58 -29.58 -11.85 -2.64
C GLY A 58 -28.70 -11.45 -1.46
N GLU A 59 -29.11 -11.82 -0.25
CA GLU A 59 -28.42 -11.48 1.00
C GLU A 59 -26.96 -11.95 1.04
N ASN A 60 -26.67 -13.11 0.44
CA ASN A 60 -25.29 -13.63 0.38
C ASN A 60 -24.38 -12.69 -0.44
N ARG A 61 -24.91 -12.07 -1.50
CA ARG A 61 -24.15 -11.08 -2.28
C ARG A 61 -23.81 -9.85 -1.44
N GLU A 62 -24.80 -9.29 -0.75
CA GLU A 62 -24.59 -8.08 0.08
C GLU A 62 -23.57 -8.30 1.21
N VAL A 63 -23.59 -9.48 1.83
CA VAL A 63 -22.63 -9.86 2.87
C VAL A 63 -21.21 -9.91 2.30
N ARG A 64 -21.04 -10.52 1.12
CA ARG A 64 -19.73 -10.64 0.47
C ARG A 64 -19.21 -9.29 -0.03
N GLU A 65 -20.05 -8.47 -0.67
CA GLU A 65 -19.68 -7.12 -1.10
C GLU A 65 -19.23 -6.26 0.09
N ARG A 66 -19.96 -6.30 1.21
CA ARG A 66 -19.57 -5.58 2.44
C ARG A 66 -18.22 -6.04 2.96
N ARG A 67 -17.98 -7.35 2.92
CA ARG A 67 -16.73 -7.95 3.38
C ARG A 67 -15.55 -7.57 2.48
N ILE A 68 -15.73 -7.57 1.16
CA ILE A 68 -14.72 -7.11 0.20
C ILE A 68 -14.32 -5.66 0.52
N ARG A 69 -15.29 -4.77 0.74
CA ARG A 69 -15.02 -3.37 1.11
C ARG A 69 -14.28 -3.25 2.43
N GLU A 70 -14.64 -4.04 3.43
CA GLU A 70 -13.96 -4.06 4.73
C GLU A 70 -12.48 -4.45 4.57
N VAL A 71 -12.20 -5.54 3.85
CA VAL A 71 -10.83 -6.00 3.60
C VAL A 71 -10.02 -4.96 2.81
N VAL A 72 -10.61 -4.37 1.76
CA VAL A 72 -9.93 -3.34 0.98
C VAL A 72 -9.62 -2.10 1.82
N SER A 73 -10.57 -1.63 2.65
CA SER A 73 -10.35 -0.49 3.53
C SER A 73 -9.17 -0.73 4.47
N LEU A 74 -9.09 -1.92 5.06
CA LEU A 74 -7.99 -2.31 5.95
C LEU A 74 -6.65 -2.39 5.22
N LEU A 75 -6.63 -2.93 3.99
CA LEU A 75 -5.42 -3.01 3.16
C LEU A 75 -4.90 -1.63 2.78
N VAL A 76 -5.77 -0.74 2.32
CA VAL A 76 -5.40 0.63 1.90
C VAL A 76 -4.96 1.47 3.11
N GLU A 77 -5.60 1.33 4.27
CA GLU A 77 -5.17 2.02 5.49
C GLU A 77 -3.79 1.57 6.01
N GLN A 78 -3.41 0.31 5.74
CA GLN A 78 -2.15 -0.28 6.20
C GLN A 78 -1.05 -0.30 5.12
N GLU A 79 -1.32 0.22 3.92
CA GLU A 79 -0.47 0.14 2.73
C GLU A 79 1.00 0.53 2.98
N PHE A 80 1.25 1.47 3.91
CA PHE A 80 2.58 2.01 4.21
C PHE A 80 3.15 1.58 5.55
N ASN A 81 2.62 0.52 6.17
CA ASN A 81 3.19 -0.02 7.39
C ASN A 81 4.33 -0.99 7.05
N PRO A 82 5.62 -0.58 7.15
CA PRO A 82 6.75 -1.42 6.73
C PRO A 82 6.83 -2.72 7.53
N ASP A 83 6.40 -2.71 8.80
CA ASP A 83 6.42 -3.88 9.67
C ASP A 83 5.30 -4.89 9.32
N ALA A 84 4.25 -4.44 8.63
CA ALA A 84 3.11 -5.27 8.24
C ALA A 84 3.08 -5.60 6.74
N LYS A 85 3.89 -4.94 5.90
CA LYS A 85 3.86 -5.04 4.43
C LYS A 85 3.85 -6.47 3.90
N MET A 86 4.73 -7.33 4.42
CA MET A 86 4.79 -8.75 4.03
C MET A 86 3.50 -9.47 4.38
N ARG A 87 3.03 -9.31 5.62
CA ARG A 87 1.82 -9.95 6.10
C ARG A 87 0.58 -9.47 5.34
N LEU A 88 0.51 -8.18 5.03
CA LEU A 88 -0.59 -7.60 4.25
C LEU A 88 -0.59 -8.11 2.81
N SER A 89 0.57 -8.25 2.17
CA SER A 89 0.69 -8.85 0.84
C SER A 89 0.18 -10.29 0.83
N GLU A 90 0.60 -11.11 1.79
CA GLU A 90 0.13 -12.49 1.93
C GLU A 90 -1.39 -12.55 2.13
N LEU A 91 -1.92 -11.74 3.05
CA LEU A 91 -3.35 -11.70 3.35
C LEU A 91 -4.18 -11.20 2.16
N ARG A 92 -3.65 -10.24 1.39
CA ARG A 92 -4.26 -9.76 0.15
C ARG A 92 -4.34 -10.89 -0.88
N ASP A 93 -3.24 -11.59 -1.11
CA ASP A 93 -3.16 -12.64 -2.12
C ASP A 93 -4.01 -13.86 -1.72
N GLU A 94 -4.01 -14.21 -0.42
CA GLU A 94 -4.87 -15.25 0.16
C GLU A 94 -6.36 -14.91 -0.01
N PHE A 95 -6.77 -13.69 0.37
CA PHE A 95 -8.15 -13.25 0.22
C PHE A 95 -8.57 -13.24 -1.25
N TYR A 96 -7.74 -12.66 -2.13
CA TYR A 96 -7.99 -12.60 -3.57
C TYR A 96 -8.18 -13.99 -4.19
N SER A 97 -7.36 -14.97 -3.76
CA SER A 97 -7.44 -16.34 -4.27
C SER A 97 -8.80 -17.00 -3.99
N ARG A 98 -9.47 -16.63 -2.89
CA ARG A 98 -10.77 -17.15 -2.45
C ARG A 98 -11.96 -16.50 -3.14
N LEU A 99 -11.77 -15.39 -3.86
CA LEU A 99 -12.85 -14.69 -4.53
C LEU A 99 -13.26 -15.38 -5.84
N SER A 100 -14.55 -15.31 -6.17
CA SER A 100 -15.06 -15.65 -7.49
C SER A 100 -14.64 -14.60 -8.55
N PRO A 101 -14.74 -14.90 -9.86
CA PRO A 101 -14.28 -13.98 -10.90
C PRO A 101 -14.88 -12.56 -10.84
N GLY A 102 -16.19 -12.40 -10.62
CA GLY A 102 -16.80 -11.07 -10.48
C GLY A 102 -16.38 -10.35 -9.20
N GLU A 103 -16.23 -11.07 -8.10
CA GLU A 103 -15.73 -10.52 -6.83
C GLU A 103 -14.26 -10.06 -6.94
N ARG A 104 -13.43 -10.75 -7.75
CA ARG A 104 -12.06 -10.31 -8.05
C ARG A 104 -12.03 -8.98 -8.79
N GLU A 105 -12.95 -8.78 -9.73
CA GLU A 105 -13.10 -7.51 -10.45
C GLU A 105 -13.50 -6.38 -9.49
N GLU A 106 -14.48 -6.60 -8.62
CA GLU A 106 -14.88 -5.62 -7.60
C GLU A 106 -13.74 -5.31 -6.62
N PHE A 107 -13.04 -6.34 -6.14
CA PHE A 107 -11.92 -6.17 -5.22
C PHE A 107 -10.80 -5.31 -5.82
N VAL A 108 -10.37 -5.62 -7.05
CA VAL A 108 -9.34 -4.86 -7.75
C VAL A 108 -9.80 -3.43 -8.00
N ALA A 109 -11.06 -3.22 -8.40
CA ALA A 109 -11.59 -1.88 -8.62
C ALA A 109 -11.55 -1.03 -7.34
N LEU A 110 -11.93 -1.59 -6.20
CA LEU A 110 -11.88 -0.92 -4.90
C LEU A 110 -10.45 -0.63 -4.44
N LEU A 111 -9.50 -1.55 -4.68
CA LEU A 111 -8.08 -1.29 -4.39
C LEU A 111 -7.56 -0.12 -5.23
N LEU A 112 -7.84 -0.12 -6.54
CA LEU A 112 -7.44 0.98 -7.41
C LEU A 112 -8.07 2.32 -7.00
N GLU A 113 -9.31 2.31 -6.50
CA GLU A 113 -9.96 3.50 -5.94
C GLU A 113 -9.21 4.01 -4.70
N GLY A 114 -8.82 3.13 -3.79
CA GLY A 114 -7.99 3.47 -2.63
C GLY A 114 -6.64 4.07 -3.01
N LEU A 115 -6.05 3.55 -4.09
CA LEU A 115 -4.75 3.98 -4.63
C LEU A 115 -4.85 5.16 -5.62
N ASP A 116 -6.05 5.65 -5.91
CA ASP A 116 -6.27 6.57 -7.05
C ASP A 116 -5.46 7.85 -6.93
N SER A 117 -5.30 8.35 -5.69
CA SER A 117 -4.48 9.53 -5.44
C SER A 117 -3.03 9.35 -5.89
N TYR A 118 -2.41 8.18 -5.69
CA TYR A 118 -1.04 7.91 -6.16
C TYR A 118 -1.00 7.73 -7.67
N ILE A 119 -2.00 7.04 -8.22
CA ILE A 119 -2.14 6.82 -9.65
C ILE A 119 -2.21 8.16 -10.40
N VAL A 120 -3.11 9.06 -9.96
CA VAL A 120 -3.28 10.40 -10.54
C VAL A 120 -2.01 11.22 -10.41
N LEU A 121 -1.35 11.17 -9.24
CA LEU A 121 -0.11 11.91 -9.03
C LEU A 121 1.03 11.41 -9.91
N PHE A 122 1.15 10.10 -10.08
CA PHE A 122 2.12 9.51 -10.98
C PHE A 122 1.81 9.89 -12.44
N ASP A 123 0.56 9.75 -12.87
CA ASP A 123 0.15 10.01 -14.26
C ASP A 123 0.30 11.48 -14.65
N ALA A 124 0.20 12.40 -13.70
CA ALA A 124 0.46 13.82 -13.91
C ALA A 124 1.94 14.17 -14.10
N LEU A 125 2.88 13.27 -13.80
CA LEU A 125 4.30 13.52 -14.00
C LEU A 125 4.68 13.47 -15.49
N PRO A 126 5.64 14.30 -15.93
CA PRO A 126 6.27 14.16 -17.24
C PRO A 126 6.85 12.74 -17.47
N GLY A 127 6.82 12.25 -18.72
CA GLY A 127 7.24 10.89 -19.05
C GLY A 127 8.66 10.52 -18.63
N ASP A 128 9.61 11.46 -18.69
CA ASP A 128 10.98 11.27 -18.17
C ASP A 128 11.00 11.05 -16.65
N ARG A 129 10.18 11.79 -15.91
CA ARG A 129 10.03 11.63 -14.46
C ARG A 129 9.31 10.33 -14.10
N ARG A 130 8.26 9.94 -14.83
CA ARG A 130 7.57 8.66 -14.66
C ARG A 130 8.53 7.49 -14.85
N ARG A 131 9.27 7.45 -15.97
CA ARG A 131 10.30 6.42 -16.23
C ARG A 131 11.35 6.34 -15.13
N LYS A 132 11.84 7.50 -14.67
CA LYS A 132 12.82 7.53 -13.57
C LYS A 132 12.24 7.00 -12.27
N LEU A 133 10.98 7.29 -11.98
CA LEU A 133 10.29 6.81 -10.80
C LEU A 133 10.06 5.29 -10.88
N ILE A 134 9.60 4.77 -12.02
CA ILE A 134 9.45 3.31 -12.24
C ILE A 134 10.77 2.57 -12.03
N ARG A 135 11.86 3.04 -12.65
CA ARG A 135 13.18 2.42 -12.43
C ARG A 135 13.60 2.40 -10.97
N ARG A 136 13.27 3.45 -10.21
CA ARG A 136 13.54 3.50 -8.77
C ARG A 136 12.62 2.57 -7.99
N SER A 137 11.34 2.49 -8.35
CA SER A 137 10.38 1.58 -7.72
C SER A 137 10.76 0.12 -7.95
N VAL A 138 11.12 -0.26 -9.18
CA VAL A 138 11.58 -1.62 -9.51
C VAL A 138 12.86 -1.96 -8.74
N LYS A 139 13.81 -1.02 -8.67
CA LYS A 139 15.02 -1.21 -7.87
C LYS A 139 14.70 -1.39 -6.38
N ALA A 140 13.85 -0.54 -5.82
CA ALA A 140 13.45 -0.63 -4.41
C ALA A 140 12.70 -1.94 -4.13
N ALA A 141 11.79 -2.35 -5.02
CA ALA A 141 11.11 -3.65 -4.94
C ALA A 141 12.11 -4.80 -4.88
N LYS A 142 13.13 -4.78 -5.75
CA LYS A 142 14.18 -5.82 -5.78
C LYS A 142 15.09 -5.84 -4.55
N GLU A 143 15.21 -4.72 -3.84
CA GLU A 143 16.05 -4.58 -2.64
C GLU A 143 15.26 -4.85 -1.34
N GLU A 144 13.97 -4.49 -1.30
CA GLU A 144 13.15 -4.51 -0.10
C GLU A 144 12.24 -5.74 0.00
N LEU A 145 11.89 -6.38 -1.14
CA LEU A 145 11.02 -7.56 -1.12
C LEU A 145 11.79 -8.84 -0.77
N PRO A 146 11.21 -9.73 0.06
CA PRO A 146 11.73 -11.07 0.27
C PRO A 146 11.83 -11.86 -1.05
N PRO A 147 12.79 -12.79 -1.19
CA PRO A 147 12.98 -13.58 -2.41
C PRO A 147 11.72 -14.33 -2.89
N ASP A 148 10.94 -14.87 -1.94
CA ASP A 148 9.73 -15.64 -2.26
C ASP A 148 8.67 -14.76 -2.94
N LEU A 149 8.46 -13.55 -2.42
CA LEU A 149 7.57 -12.55 -3.02
C LEU A 149 8.14 -11.98 -4.31
N LEU A 150 9.45 -11.77 -4.39
CA LEU A 150 10.09 -11.23 -5.59
C LEU A 150 9.86 -12.13 -6.81
N SER A 151 9.85 -13.45 -6.60
CA SER A 151 9.64 -14.44 -7.67
C SER A 151 8.21 -14.49 -8.22
N SER A 152 7.22 -13.93 -7.51
CA SER A 152 5.82 -13.94 -7.94
C SER A 152 5.42 -12.73 -8.80
N TYR A 153 6.26 -11.70 -8.90
CA TYR A 153 5.96 -10.49 -9.68
C TYR A 153 6.68 -10.47 -11.03
N GLU A 154 6.04 -11.01 -12.06
CA GLU A 154 6.55 -10.99 -13.45
C GLU A 154 6.85 -9.56 -13.93
N LEU A 155 6.03 -8.59 -13.50
CA LEU A 155 6.20 -7.17 -13.82
C LEU A 155 7.57 -6.59 -13.42
N LEU A 156 8.25 -7.14 -12.40
CA LEU A 156 9.59 -6.66 -11.97
C LEU A 156 10.71 -6.99 -12.97
N ASP A 157 10.49 -7.99 -13.83
CA ASP A 157 11.42 -8.40 -14.88
C ASP A 157 10.92 -8.05 -16.29
N ALA A 158 9.67 -7.62 -16.43
CA ALA A 158 9.09 -7.15 -17.69
C ALA A 158 9.49 -5.70 -18.04
N GLU A 159 10.72 -5.49 -18.51
CA GLU A 159 11.24 -4.16 -18.89
C GLU A 159 10.33 -3.41 -19.89
N GLU A 160 9.72 -4.12 -20.84
CA GLU A 160 8.80 -3.53 -21.82
C GLU A 160 7.52 -2.96 -21.16
N GLU A 161 6.93 -3.68 -20.21
CA GLU A 161 5.76 -3.19 -19.49
C GLU A 161 6.14 -2.02 -18.56
N GLN A 162 7.32 -2.07 -17.92
CA GLN A 162 7.85 -0.97 -17.12
C GLN A 162 8.04 0.31 -17.95
N GLU A 163 8.58 0.21 -19.16
CA GLU A 163 8.75 1.35 -20.06
C GLU A 163 7.39 1.89 -20.52
N LYS A 164 6.45 1.01 -20.86
CA LYS A 164 5.08 1.38 -21.24
C LYS A 164 4.35 2.13 -20.12
N ILE A 165 4.51 1.70 -18.86
CA ILE A 165 4.00 2.44 -17.70
C ILE A 165 4.64 3.83 -17.63
N GLY A 166 5.96 3.93 -17.82
CA GLY A 166 6.66 5.22 -17.81
C GLY A 166 6.21 6.16 -18.93
N GLU A 167 5.89 5.62 -20.11
CA GLU A 167 5.43 6.38 -21.27
C GLU A 167 3.97 6.80 -21.17
N MET A 168 3.08 5.91 -20.75
CA MET A 168 1.64 6.11 -20.85
C MET A 168 0.99 6.44 -19.50
N GLY A 169 1.58 6.03 -18.39
CA GLY A 169 0.99 6.11 -17.06
C GLY A 169 0.29 4.82 -16.63
N TRP A 170 -0.01 4.72 -15.34
CA TRP A 170 -0.64 3.56 -14.72
C TRP A 170 -2.03 3.29 -15.30
N ARG A 171 -2.90 4.31 -15.39
CA ARG A 171 -4.28 4.11 -15.90
C ARG A 171 -4.30 3.56 -17.31
N ALA A 172 -3.42 4.08 -18.16
CA ALA A 172 -3.33 3.66 -19.55
C ALA A 172 -2.69 2.27 -19.69
N ALA A 173 -1.69 1.95 -18.87
CA ALA A 173 -1.03 0.64 -18.87
C ALA A 173 -1.94 -0.49 -18.37
N MET A 174 -2.78 -0.22 -17.37
CA MET A 174 -3.73 -1.20 -16.81
C MET A 174 -5.02 -1.35 -17.62
N LYS A 175 -5.27 -0.47 -18.61
CA LYS A 175 -6.52 -0.49 -19.38
C LYS A 175 -6.70 -1.83 -20.12
N GLY A 176 -7.78 -2.54 -19.81
CA GLY A 176 -8.14 -3.81 -20.44
C GLY A 176 -7.35 -5.03 -19.93
N LYS A 177 -6.55 -4.86 -18.88
CA LYS A 177 -5.92 -5.98 -18.16
C LYS A 177 -6.96 -6.73 -17.33
N SER A 178 -6.78 -8.04 -17.15
CA SER A 178 -7.61 -8.83 -16.22
C SER A 178 -7.32 -8.43 -14.76
N PRO A 179 -8.23 -8.75 -13.81
CA PRO A 179 -7.96 -8.55 -12.38
C PRO A 179 -6.62 -9.16 -11.94
N ASP A 180 -6.30 -10.38 -12.39
CA ASP A 180 -5.04 -11.06 -12.03
C ASP A 180 -3.82 -10.27 -12.53
N GLN A 181 -3.88 -9.73 -13.75
CA GLN A 181 -2.82 -8.90 -14.29
C GLN A 181 -2.69 -7.56 -13.57
N VAL A 182 -3.78 -6.97 -13.09
CA VAL A 182 -3.74 -5.71 -12.33
C VAL A 182 -3.11 -5.91 -10.96
N MET A 183 -3.31 -7.08 -10.33
CA MET A 183 -2.68 -7.40 -9.04
C MET A 183 -1.16 -7.27 -9.07
N GLU A 184 -0.51 -7.59 -10.20
CA GLU A 184 0.94 -7.41 -10.38
C GLU A 184 1.37 -5.93 -10.33
N TYR A 185 0.50 -5.01 -10.73
CA TYR A 185 0.78 -3.58 -10.79
C TYR A 185 0.72 -2.94 -9.41
N LEU A 186 -0.13 -3.47 -8.52
CA LEU A 186 -0.38 -2.89 -7.20
C LEU A 186 0.91 -2.72 -6.41
N GLN A 187 1.80 -3.72 -6.39
CA GLN A 187 3.04 -3.64 -5.63
C GLN A 187 3.95 -2.49 -6.10
N LEU A 188 4.02 -2.26 -7.41
CA LEU A 188 4.79 -1.14 -7.96
C LEU A 188 4.10 0.21 -7.74
N ILE A 189 2.77 0.26 -7.73
CA ILE A 189 1.99 1.46 -7.39
C ILE A 189 2.25 1.86 -5.94
N GLU A 190 2.19 0.92 -5.00
CA GLU A 190 2.46 1.13 -3.57
C GLU A 190 3.88 1.69 -3.36
N ILE A 191 4.90 1.02 -3.94
CA ILE A 191 6.31 1.45 -3.83
C ILE A 191 6.52 2.81 -4.50
N ALA A 192 5.90 3.06 -5.65
CA ALA A 192 5.95 4.37 -6.29
C ALA A 192 5.26 5.44 -5.41
N GLY A 193 4.15 5.11 -4.76
CA GLY A 193 3.44 5.95 -3.80
C GLY A 193 4.33 6.35 -2.62
N GLU A 194 5.00 5.37 -1.99
CA GLU A 194 6.00 5.62 -0.94
C GLU A 194 7.09 6.58 -1.41
N LEU A 195 7.66 6.34 -2.59
CA LEU A 195 8.71 7.19 -3.14
C LEU A 195 8.19 8.60 -3.44
N ILE A 196 6.97 8.76 -3.94
CA ILE A 196 6.33 10.07 -4.15
C ILE A 196 6.14 10.80 -2.82
N GLN A 197 5.67 10.12 -1.78
CA GLN A 197 5.52 10.70 -0.45
C GLN A 197 6.88 11.13 0.12
N ARG A 198 7.92 10.28 0.02
CA ARG A 198 9.29 10.62 0.43
C ARG A 198 9.89 11.79 -0.37
N MET A 199 9.44 12.04 -1.60
CA MET A 199 9.83 13.21 -2.39
C MET A 199 9.04 14.47 -2.00
N ARG A 200 7.79 14.33 -1.53
CA ARG A 200 6.93 15.43 -1.06
C ARG A 200 7.29 15.90 0.34
N ILE A 201 7.74 15.00 1.20
CA ILE A 201 8.39 15.34 2.46
C ILE A 201 9.79 15.84 2.08
N PRO A 202 10.11 17.14 2.18
CA PRO A 202 11.49 17.56 2.01
C PRO A 202 12.30 16.79 3.07
N LYS A 203 13.48 16.28 2.72
CA LYS A 203 14.47 15.89 3.72
C LYS A 203 14.60 17.05 4.73
N TRP A 204 14.01 16.88 5.90
CA TRP A 204 14.02 17.76 7.05
C TRP A 204 14.02 16.77 8.22
N GLU A 205 15.12 16.47 8.91
CA GLU A 205 16.43 17.09 9.04
C GLU A 205 17.49 15.98 9.19
N GLY A 206 18.74 16.24 8.81
CA GLY A 206 19.87 15.39 9.26
C GLY A 206 20.78 14.78 8.18
N SER A 207 20.75 15.25 6.92
CA SER A 207 21.74 14.83 5.92
C SER A 207 22.34 16.03 5.21
N SER A 208 23.02 16.89 5.98
CA SER A 208 24.05 17.77 5.46
C SER A 208 24.89 18.36 6.60
N ARG A 209 26.07 17.77 6.77
CA ARG A 209 27.35 18.32 7.25
C ARG A 209 27.93 17.50 8.41
N ASP A 210 28.72 16.51 8.02
CA ASP A 210 30.09 16.35 8.52
C ASP A 210 30.93 15.75 7.39
N LYS A 211 31.22 16.61 6.41
CA LYS A 211 32.50 16.62 5.73
C LYS A 211 33.13 17.96 6.09
N GLU A 212 34.42 17.91 6.43
CA GLU A 212 35.33 18.99 6.86
C GLU A 212 35.49 19.15 8.38
N SER A 213 36.35 18.31 8.98
CA SER A 213 37.76 18.66 9.24
C SER A 213 38.54 17.43 9.74
#